data_AF-A0A067D6S6-F1
#
_entry.id   AF-A0A067D6S6-F1
#
_cell.length_a   1.000
_cell.length_b   1.000
_cell.length_c   1.000
_cell.angle_alpha   90.00
_cell.angle_beta   90.00
_cell.angle_gamma   90.00
#
_symmetry.space_group_name_H-M   'P 1'
#
loop_
_entity.id
_entity.type
_entity.pdbx_description
1 polymer ?
#
loop_
_entity_poly.entity_id
_entity_poly.type
_entity_poly.pdbx_seq_one_letter_code
_entity_poly.pdbx_strand_id
1 'polypeptide(L)'
;MPLTHSMSSRGLMGLGSKRSPKKLDLTSAGGDLVTREASTVTGFLLDILETAAKTKDTAPAKVPNALLRRNSPVKLTRGLSRTASPAYLAMPMTDPHGDMGTDVPAIVELLTKQRYCLDAQMKGIGQLLRRLRHDDAATYQAFASLGGLALLLLAMREFRFHAPLQTEIAQALSLFCKYSDDYVELLLKECPMALIAKTMALHPKEEHFQLHMSVVQASLKYALHSALASHNVMHE
;
A
#
# COMPACT_ATOMS: atom_id res chain seq x y z
N MET A 1 43.43 -42.38 2.18
CA MET A 1 43.13 -42.12 0.75
C MET A 1 42.52 -40.74 0.62
N PRO A 2 42.80 -40.03 -0.49
CA PRO A 2 43.03 -38.58 -0.48
C PRO A 2 41.83 -37.71 -0.89
N LEU A 3 41.88 -36.45 -0.44
CA LEU A 3 41.15 -35.28 -0.92
C LEU A 3 41.52 -34.98 -2.38
N THR A 4 40.54 -34.61 -3.20
CA THR A 4 40.79 -33.93 -4.48
C THR A 4 39.98 -32.65 -4.56
N HIS A 5 40.70 -31.56 -4.81
CA HIS A 5 40.21 -30.24 -5.13
C HIS A 5 39.76 -30.20 -6.60
N SER A 6 38.79 -29.33 -6.92
CA SER A 6 38.76 -28.70 -8.23
C SER A 6 38.31 -27.26 -8.09
N MET A 7 39.27 -26.35 -8.31
CA MET A 7 39.03 -24.95 -8.63
C MET A 7 39.06 -24.83 -10.15
N SER A 8 38.19 -24.00 -10.73
CA SER A 8 38.59 -23.22 -11.90
C SER A 8 37.77 -21.95 -12.04
N SER A 9 38.46 -20.94 -12.53
CA SER A 9 38.16 -19.51 -12.52
C SER A 9 38.44 -18.92 -13.92
N ARG A 10 37.97 -17.68 -14.13
CA ARG A 10 38.25 -16.76 -15.26
C ARG A 10 37.57 -17.11 -16.60
N GLY A 11 37.16 -16.16 -17.43
CA GLY A 11 37.35 -14.70 -17.48
C GLY A 11 36.47 -14.15 -18.62
N LEU A 12 36.07 -12.87 -18.62
CA LEU A 12 36.80 -11.65 -19.02
C LEU A 12 36.36 -11.15 -20.42
N MET A 13 35.99 -9.86 -20.46
CA MET A 13 35.91 -8.96 -21.62
C MET A 13 34.76 -9.24 -22.60
N GLY A 14 33.97 -8.28 -23.05
CA GLY A 14 34.17 -6.85 -23.23
C GLY A 14 33.53 -6.50 -24.58
N LEU A 15 32.86 -5.35 -24.67
CA LEU A 15 32.34 -4.61 -25.86
C LEU A 15 31.18 -3.76 -25.30
N GLY A 16 31.32 -2.46 -25.03
CA GLY A 16 31.84 -1.44 -25.92
C GLY A 16 30.68 -0.86 -26.73
N SER A 17 29.93 0.10 -26.18
CA SER A 17 29.18 1.05 -27.02
C SER A 17 28.92 2.36 -26.27
N LYS A 18 29.81 3.31 -26.53
CA LYS A 18 29.64 4.73 -26.27
C LYS A 18 28.60 5.27 -27.26
N ARG A 19 27.57 5.98 -26.79
CA ARG A 19 26.90 7.05 -27.56
C ARG A 19 26.13 7.97 -26.63
N SER A 20 26.77 9.09 -26.31
CA SER A 20 26.14 10.33 -25.88
C SER A 20 25.60 11.08 -27.12
N PRO A 21 24.46 11.78 -27.00
CA PRO A 21 24.15 12.89 -27.89
C PRO A 21 24.32 14.23 -27.18
N LYS A 22 24.76 15.18 -27.99
CA LYS A 22 25.28 16.51 -27.71
C LYS A 22 24.25 17.49 -27.14
N LYS A 23 24.78 18.45 -26.37
CA LYS A 23 24.21 19.77 -26.11
C LYS A 23 23.82 20.46 -27.43
N LEU A 24 22.66 21.10 -27.43
CA LEU A 24 22.28 22.15 -28.36
C LEU A 24 21.90 23.37 -27.52
N ASP A 25 22.78 24.36 -27.51
CA ASP A 25 22.48 25.72 -27.09
C ASP A 25 21.76 26.42 -28.24
N LEU A 26 20.55 26.94 -27.99
CA LEU A 26 19.96 28.01 -28.79
C LEU A 26 19.17 28.93 -27.84
N THR A 27 19.74 30.09 -27.61
CA THR A 27 19.10 31.25 -26.99
C THR A 27 18.43 32.13 -28.05
N SER A 28 17.21 32.57 -27.72
CA SER A 28 16.60 33.89 -27.99
C SER A 28 16.22 34.32 -29.41
N ALA A 29 14.89 34.38 -29.64
CA ALA A 29 14.10 35.53 -30.14
C ALA A 29 12.65 35.00 -30.36
N GLY A 30 11.52 35.60 -29.98
CA GLY A 30 11.14 36.91 -29.47
C GLY A 30 9.77 37.25 -30.09
N GLY A 31 8.70 37.37 -29.28
CA GLY A 31 7.34 37.86 -29.62
C GLY A 31 6.50 36.98 -30.56
N ASP A 32 5.18 36.85 -30.52
CA ASP A 32 4.13 37.53 -29.74
C ASP A 32 2.87 36.63 -29.69
N LEU A 33 2.29 36.54 -28.50
CA LEU A 33 0.86 36.63 -28.19
C LEU A 33 -0.20 36.07 -29.16
N VAL A 34 -0.71 34.85 -28.93
CA VAL A 34 -2.16 34.56 -28.93
C VAL A 34 -2.49 33.46 -27.91
N THR A 35 -3.42 33.83 -27.04
CA THR A 35 -4.12 33.09 -25.97
C THR A 35 -4.75 31.76 -26.39
N ARG A 36 -4.69 30.71 -25.55
CA ARG A 36 -5.77 30.27 -24.62
C ARG A 36 -5.54 28.79 -24.20
N GLU A 37 -5.72 28.55 -22.90
CA GLU A 37 -5.90 27.25 -22.21
C GLU A 37 -4.65 26.45 -21.82
N ALA A 38 -3.89 27.03 -20.87
CA ALA A 38 -2.92 26.28 -20.08
C ALA A 38 -3.52 25.89 -18.71
N SER A 39 -3.74 24.59 -18.59
CA SER A 39 -3.96 23.77 -17.40
C SER A 39 -3.51 24.34 -16.05
N THR A 40 -4.46 24.40 -15.12
CA THR A 40 -4.46 24.95 -13.75
C THR A 40 -3.54 24.26 -12.73
N VAL A 41 -2.59 23.42 -13.16
CA VAL A 41 -1.80 22.57 -12.24
C VAL A 41 -0.33 23.02 -12.09
N THR A 42 0.19 23.85 -12.99
CA THR A 42 1.58 24.32 -12.94
C THR A 42 1.78 25.68 -12.25
N GLY A 43 0.72 26.44 -11.97
CA GLY A 43 0.81 27.74 -11.31
C GLY A 43 1.12 27.70 -9.81
N PHE A 44 0.77 26.61 -9.13
CA PHE A 44 0.94 26.51 -7.67
C PHE A 44 2.39 26.22 -7.25
N LEU A 45 3.18 25.58 -8.11
CA LEU A 45 4.55 25.18 -7.79
C LEU A 45 5.57 26.32 -7.89
N LEU A 46 5.27 27.37 -8.67
CA LEU A 46 6.12 28.56 -8.76
C LEU A 46 5.91 29.51 -7.57
N ASP A 47 4.68 29.57 -7.03
CA ASP A 47 4.32 30.46 -5.91
C ASP A 47 4.95 30.01 -4.57
N ILE A 48 5.16 28.70 -4.39
CA ILE A 48 5.82 28.13 -3.18
C ILE A 48 7.35 28.34 -3.22
N LEU A 49 7.96 28.28 -4.39
CA LEU A 49 9.40 28.49 -4.54
C LEU A 49 9.76 29.98 -4.42
N GLU A 50 8.86 30.89 -4.78
CA GLU A 50 9.07 32.34 -4.65
C GLU A 50 8.84 32.87 -3.23
N THR A 51 8.02 32.21 -2.41
CA THR A 51 7.78 32.58 -1.00
C THR A 51 8.85 32.08 -0.03
N ALA A 52 9.66 31.09 -0.40
CA ALA A 52 10.75 30.57 0.46
C ALA A 52 12.09 31.31 0.31
N ALA A 53 12.23 32.24 -0.64
CA ALA A 53 13.48 32.95 -0.93
C ALA A 53 13.59 34.35 -0.28
N LYS A 54 12.61 34.78 0.53
CA LYS A 54 12.54 36.15 1.10
C LYS A 54 12.59 36.28 2.63
N THR A 55 12.90 35.23 3.37
CA THR A 55 13.11 35.34 4.83
C THR A 55 14.55 34.99 5.20
N LYS A 56 15.44 35.92 4.89
CA LYS A 56 16.81 35.92 5.39
C LYS A 56 16.96 37.07 6.40
N ASP A 57 17.54 36.73 7.54
CA ASP A 57 18.09 37.59 8.60
C ASP A 57 17.14 38.17 9.65
N THR A 58 16.99 37.44 10.77
CA THR A 58 17.27 37.98 12.11
C THR A 58 17.33 36.89 13.18
N ALA A 59 18.42 36.88 13.94
CA ALA A 59 18.63 36.16 15.20
C ALA A 59 19.31 37.13 16.19
N PRO A 60 19.53 36.82 17.49
CA PRO A 60 18.84 35.91 18.40
C PRO A 60 18.42 36.62 19.72
N ALA A 61 17.44 36.09 20.47
CA ALA A 61 17.16 36.53 21.84
C ALA A 61 17.35 35.38 22.85
N LYS A 62 18.00 35.73 23.97
CA LYS A 62 18.52 34.89 25.07
C LYS A 62 17.42 34.44 26.07
N VAL A 63 17.46 33.15 26.46
CA VAL A 63 17.61 32.53 27.83
C VAL A 63 16.57 32.95 28.91
N PRO A 64 15.97 32.06 29.76
CA PRO A 64 16.65 31.04 30.61
C PRO A 64 16.02 29.64 30.68
N ASN A 65 16.80 28.56 30.69
CA ASN A 65 17.56 27.97 31.81
C ASN A 65 16.66 27.28 32.87
N ALA A 66 16.47 25.97 32.76
CA ALA A 66 15.96 25.11 33.83
C ALA A 66 16.78 23.82 33.88
N LEU A 67 17.77 23.83 34.76
CA LEU A 67 18.58 22.68 35.17
C LEU A 67 17.83 21.86 36.24
N LEU A 68 17.94 20.53 36.10
CA LEU A 68 18.17 19.53 37.16
C LEU A 68 17.24 19.44 38.39
N ARG A 69 16.52 18.31 38.49
CA ARG A 69 16.45 17.38 39.65
C ARG A 69 16.11 15.99 39.09
N ARG A 70 16.90 14.91 39.09
CA ARG A 70 17.72 14.17 40.08
C ARG A 70 16.90 13.45 41.19
N ASN A 71 16.72 12.12 40.99
CA ASN A 71 16.64 10.97 41.94
C ASN A 71 15.50 10.98 42.99
N SER A 72 14.80 9.90 43.40
CA SER A 72 14.86 8.42 43.39
C SER A 72 13.53 7.91 44.07
N PRO A 73 13.31 6.65 44.52
CA PRO A 73 13.83 5.32 44.16
C PRO A 73 12.72 4.29 43.78
N VAL A 74 13.22 3.12 43.38
CA VAL A 74 12.60 1.82 43.07
C VAL A 74 11.60 1.29 44.12
N LYS A 75 10.52 0.65 43.66
CA LYS A 75 9.90 -0.50 44.36
C LYS A 75 9.99 -1.75 43.48
N LEU A 76 10.88 -2.65 43.91
CA LEU A 76 10.93 -4.05 43.54
C LEU A 76 9.73 -4.76 44.19
N THR A 77 8.91 -5.44 43.42
CA THR A 77 8.15 -6.60 43.91
C THR A 77 8.48 -7.79 43.03
N ARG A 78 9.41 -8.58 43.55
CA ARG A 78 9.74 -9.95 43.15
C ARG A 78 8.61 -10.84 43.69
N GLY A 79 7.88 -11.51 42.80
CA GLY A 79 6.80 -12.40 43.19
C GLY A 79 6.49 -13.42 42.09
N LEU A 80 7.26 -14.51 42.11
CA LEU A 80 6.81 -15.87 41.77
C LEU A 80 6.16 -16.09 40.38
N SER A 81 7.00 -16.24 39.35
CA SER A 81 6.64 -17.01 38.15
C SER A 81 6.95 -18.48 38.39
N ARG A 82 5.93 -19.34 38.32
CA ARG A 82 5.95 -20.70 37.75
C ARG A 82 4.66 -21.42 38.16
N THR A 83 3.67 -21.43 37.27
CA THR A 83 2.98 -22.64 36.80
C THR A 83 2.22 -22.30 35.52
N ALA A 84 2.10 -23.31 34.68
CA ALA A 84 1.79 -23.25 33.26
C ALA A 84 0.40 -22.67 32.93
N SER A 85 0.31 -21.95 31.80
CA SER A 85 -0.90 -21.91 30.98
C SER A 85 -0.57 -21.51 29.54
N PRO A 86 -1.28 -22.08 28.54
CA PRO A 86 -0.98 -21.89 27.13
C PRO A 86 -1.53 -20.55 26.63
N ALA A 87 -0.65 -19.56 26.46
CA ALA A 87 -0.88 -18.47 25.51
C ALA A 87 -0.54 -19.04 24.11
N TYR A 88 -1.41 -19.04 23.11
CA TYR A 88 -1.76 -17.86 22.31
C TYR A 88 -3.05 -18.14 21.47
N LEU A 89 -4.22 -18.13 22.11
CA LEU A 89 -5.51 -18.00 21.41
C LEU A 89 -6.31 -16.79 21.94
N ALA A 90 -5.62 -15.70 22.27
CA ALA A 90 -6.25 -14.43 22.62
C ALA A 90 -5.98 -13.44 21.49
N MET A 91 -6.89 -13.39 20.52
CA MET A 91 -7.03 -12.25 19.63
C MET A 91 -7.27 -10.99 20.49
N PRO A 92 -6.65 -9.84 20.17
CA PRO A 92 -6.93 -8.61 20.90
C PRO A 92 -8.39 -8.21 20.67
N MET A 93 -9.17 -8.23 21.75
CA MET A 93 -10.44 -7.50 21.87
C MET A 93 -10.16 -6.02 21.60
N THR A 94 -10.56 -5.51 20.45
CA THR A 94 -10.60 -4.07 20.17
C THR A 94 -12.03 -3.56 20.32
N ASP A 95 -12.22 -2.77 21.39
CA ASP A 95 -13.19 -1.71 21.67
C ASP A 95 -14.65 -1.76 21.14
N PRO A 96 -15.67 -1.63 22.03
CA PRO A 96 -17.09 -1.57 21.69
C PRO A 96 -17.59 -0.13 21.47
N HIS A 97 -16.85 0.75 20.78
CA HIS A 97 -17.30 2.12 20.48
C HIS A 97 -17.22 2.46 18.99
N GLY A 98 -18.39 2.39 18.36
CA GLY A 98 -18.67 2.89 17.02
C GLY A 98 -18.83 1.78 15.98
N ASP A 99 -19.88 0.98 16.12
CA ASP A 99 -20.40 0.25 14.97
C ASP A 99 -20.82 1.30 13.94
N MET A 100 -19.98 1.53 12.92
CA MET A 100 -20.32 2.35 11.77
C MET A 100 -21.53 1.69 11.14
N GLY A 101 -22.71 2.24 11.39
CA GLY A 101 -24.02 1.61 11.17
C GLY A 101 -24.00 0.58 10.06
N THR A 102 -24.01 -0.70 10.47
CA THR A 102 -24.58 -1.93 9.91
C THR A 102 -24.59 -2.22 8.40
N ASP A 103 -24.18 -1.29 7.53
CA ASP A 103 -24.57 -1.30 6.12
C ASP A 103 -23.33 -1.07 5.26
N VAL A 104 -23.13 -1.95 4.28
CA VAL A 104 -22.02 -1.87 3.32
C VAL A 104 -21.89 -0.49 2.65
N PRO A 105 -22.99 0.21 2.29
CA PRO A 105 -22.92 1.60 1.85
C PRO A 105 -22.18 2.55 2.79
N ALA A 106 -22.37 2.44 4.10
CA ALA A 106 -21.71 3.30 5.08
C ALA A 106 -20.19 3.04 5.15
N ILE A 107 -19.79 1.77 4.98
CA ILE A 107 -18.36 1.40 4.86
C ILE A 107 -17.77 2.05 3.62
N VAL A 108 -18.42 1.91 2.46
CA VAL A 108 -17.96 2.51 1.19
C VAL A 108 -17.88 4.03 1.30
N GLU A 109 -18.90 4.66 1.91
CA GLU A 109 -18.94 6.10 2.14
C GLU A 109 -17.77 6.56 3.01
N LEU A 110 -17.48 5.84 4.11
CA LEU A 110 -16.33 6.13 4.98
C LEU A 110 -15.02 6.06 4.18
N LEU A 111 -14.79 4.96 3.47
CA LEU A 111 -13.56 4.74 2.71
C LEU A 111 -13.38 5.81 1.62
N THR A 112 -14.48 6.29 1.04
CA THR A 112 -14.49 7.31 -0.01
C THR A 112 -14.23 8.71 0.56
N LYS A 113 -15.02 9.12 1.57
CA LYS A 113 -14.94 10.47 2.15
C LYS A 113 -13.65 10.67 2.94
N GLN A 114 -13.13 9.61 3.56
CA GLN A 114 -11.94 9.66 4.40
C GLN A 114 -10.80 8.84 3.79
N ARG A 115 -10.60 8.96 2.47
CA ARG A 115 -9.57 8.20 1.72
C ARG A 115 -8.16 8.32 2.32
N TYR A 116 -7.76 9.52 2.74
CA TYR A 116 -6.42 9.79 3.27
C TYR A 116 -6.28 9.63 4.78
N CYS A 117 -7.35 9.27 5.49
CA CYS A 117 -7.31 9.08 6.93
C CYS A 117 -7.02 7.60 7.25
N LEU A 118 -5.81 7.32 7.73
CA LEU A 118 -5.38 5.96 8.06
C LEU A 118 -6.35 5.26 9.02
N ASP A 119 -6.75 5.94 10.09
CA ASP A 119 -7.66 5.38 11.09
C ASP A 119 -9.03 5.05 10.50
N ALA A 120 -9.51 5.87 9.55
CA ALA A 120 -10.78 5.62 8.87
C ALA A 120 -10.70 4.41 7.94
N GLN A 121 -9.59 4.27 7.21
CA GLN A 121 -9.33 3.13 6.34
C GLN A 121 -9.24 1.83 7.13
N MET A 122 -8.44 1.82 8.21
CA MET A 122 -8.34 0.67 9.14
C MET A 122 -9.71 0.31 9.72
N LYS A 123 -10.49 1.29 10.18
CA LYS A 123 -11.84 1.05 10.71
C LYS A 123 -12.78 0.48 9.65
N GLY A 124 -12.82 1.08 8.47
CA GLY A 124 -13.72 0.66 7.39
C GLY A 124 -13.40 -0.74 6.86
N ILE A 125 -12.12 -1.01 6.61
CA ILE A 125 -11.67 -2.32 6.10
C ILE A 125 -11.78 -3.39 7.19
N GLY A 126 -11.46 -3.08 8.44
CA GLY A 126 -11.69 -3.97 9.57
C GLY A 126 -13.18 -4.33 9.75
N GLN A 127 -14.09 -3.36 9.57
CA GLN A 127 -15.53 -3.63 9.57
C GLN A 127 -15.97 -4.51 8.40
N LEU A 128 -15.47 -4.24 7.18
CA LEU A 128 -15.72 -5.08 6.02
C LEU A 128 -15.30 -6.53 6.30
N LEU A 129 -14.08 -6.74 6.79
CA LEU A 129 -13.55 -8.07 7.10
C LEU A 129 -14.41 -8.83 8.11
N ARG A 130 -14.94 -8.17 9.14
CA ARG A 130 -15.87 -8.80 10.09
C ARG A 130 -17.10 -9.37 9.40
N ARG A 131 -17.63 -8.67 8.40
CA ARG A 131 -18.82 -9.12 7.65
C ARG A 131 -18.50 -10.24 6.68
N LEU A 132 -17.39 -10.12 5.95
CA LEU A 132 -16.97 -11.13 4.97
C LEU A 132 -16.68 -12.49 5.62
N ARG A 133 -16.32 -12.53 6.92
CA ARG A 133 -16.11 -13.78 7.68
C ARG A 133 -17.34 -14.67 7.79
N HIS A 134 -18.53 -14.13 7.55
CA HIS A 134 -19.78 -14.90 7.59
C HIS A 134 -20.20 -15.42 6.22
N ASP A 135 -19.36 -15.26 5.18
CA ASP A 135 -19.61 -15.68 3.80
C ASP A 135 -20.95 -15.22 3.22
N ASP A 136 -21.40 -14.05 3.66
CA ASP A 136 -22.66 -13.44 3.24
C ASP A 136 -22.57 -12.87 1.82
N ALA A 137 -23.22 -13.56 0.87
CA ALA A 137 -23.32 -13.16 -0.53
C ALA A 137 -23.74 -11.70 -0.73
N ALA A 138 -24.69 -11.23 0.09
CA ALA A 138 -25.23 -9.87 -0.01
C ALA A 138 -24.16 -8.84 0.30
N THR A 139 -23.30 -9.09 1.29
CA THR A 139 -22.17 -8.23 1.62
C THR A 139 -21.16 -8.14 0.47
N TYR A 140 -20.77 -9.27 -0.11
CA TYR A 140 -19.84 -9.28 -1.26
C TYR A 140 -20.41 -8.50 -2.44
N GLN A 141 -21.67 -8.77 -2.80
CA GLN A 141 -22.32 -8.14 -3.95
C GLN A 141 -22.53 -6.64 -3.72
N ALA A 142 -23.01 -6.24 -2.55
CA ALA A 142 -23.21 -4.83 -2.21
C ALA A 142 -21.89 -4.06 -2.24
N PHE A 143 -20.80 -4.63 -1.73
CA PHE A 143 -19.51 -3.93 -1.69
C PHE A 143 -18.92 -3.80 -3.09
N ALA A 144 -18.96 -4.88 -3.88
CA ALA A 144 -18.45 -4.87 -5.24
C ALA A 144 -19.24 -3.93 -6.16
N SER A 145 -20.58 -3.95 -6.08
CA SER A 145 -21.45 -3.10 -6.91
C SER A 145 -21.28 -1.60 -6.65
N LEU A 146 -20.81 -1.23 -5.45
CA LEU A 146 -20.48 0.14 -5.08
C LEU A 146 -19.02 0.53 -5.42
N GLY A 147 -18.30 -0.28 -6.19
CA GLY A 147 -16.90 -0.03 -6.55
C GLY A 147 -15.90 -0.29 -5.42
N GLY A 148 -16.29 -1.04 -4.39
CA GLY A 148 -15.47 -1.28 -3.21
C GLY A 148 -14.14 -1.97 -3.51
N LEU A 149 -14.06 -2.83 -4.53
CA LEU A 149 -12.80 -3.47 -4.94
C LEU A 149 -11.77 -2.43 -5.44
N ALA A 150 -12.21 -1.44 -6.23
CA ALA A 150 -11.36 -0.35 -6.67
C ALA A 150 -10.90 0.52 -5.48
N LEU A 151 -11.76 0.72 -4.48
CA LEU A 151 -11.39 1.43 -3.25
C LEU A 151 -10.32 0.68 -2.45
N LEU A 152 -10.38 -0.65 -2.37
CA LEU A 152 -9.33 -1.46 -1.72
C LEU A 152 -7.98 -1.29 -2.43
N LEU A 153 -7.97 -1.30 -3.77
CA LEU A 153 -6.75 -1.07 -4.56
C LEU A 153 -6.24 0.38 -4.41
N LEU A 154 -7.14 1.35 -4.32
CA LEU A 154 -6.79 2.74 -4.06
C LEU A 154 -6.13 2.90 -2.68
N ALA A 155 -6.72 2.33 -1.64
CA ALA A 155 -6.16 2.32 -0.29
C ALA A 155 -4.79 1.60 -0.27
N MET A 156 -4.65 0.49 -1.00
CA MET A 156 -3.38 -0.21 -1.14
C MET A 156 -2.30 0.71 -1.73
N ARG A 157 -2.64 1.53 -2.73
CA ARG A 157 -1.73 2.49 -3.36
C ARG A 157 -1.37 3.65 -2.42
N GLU A 158 -2.35 4.20 -1.71
CA GLU A 158 -2.17 5.37 -0.84
C GLU A 158 -1.35 5.02 0.42
N PHE A 159 -1.63 3.87 1.03
CA PHE A 159 -0.98 3.42 2.26
C PHE A 159 0.04 2.31 2.02
N ARG A 160 0.74 2.36 0.89
CA ARG A 160 1.67 1.30 0.42
C ARG A 160 2.79 0.92 1.40
N PHE A 161 3.06 1.72 2.43
CA PHE A 161 4.08 1.44 3.45
C PHE A 161 3.50 1.04 4.82
N HIS A 162 2.18 1.03 4.98
CA HIS A 162 1.53 0.68 6.26
C HIS A 162 1.18 -0.81 6.31
N ALA A 163 2.10 -1.63 6.80
CA ALA A 163 1.98 -3.10 6.80
C ALA A 163 0.67 -3.65 7.39
N PRO A 164 0.15 -3.16 8.54
CA PRO A 164 -1.12 -3.68 9.08
C PRO A 164 -2.30 -3.47 8.13
N LEU A 165 -2.41 -2.27 7.55
CA LEU A 165 -3.49 -1.95 6.60
C LEU A 165 -3.35 -2.78 5.31
N GLN A 166 -2.13 -2.97 4.82
CA GLN A 166 -1.89 -3.82 3.65
C GLN A 166 -2.32 -5.26 3.90
N THR A 167 -2.07 -5.78 5.11
CA THR A 167 -2.51 -7.13 5.50
C THR A 167 -4.03 -7.25 5.50
N GLU A 168 -4.75 -6.26 6.05
CA GLU A 168 -6.21 -6.25 6.04
C GLU A 168 -6.80 -6.14 4.63
N ILE A 169 -6.22 -5.27 3.79
CA ILE A 169 -6.64 -5.14 2.39
C ILE A 169 -6.41 -6.45 1.64
N ALA A 170 -5.22 -7.06 1.80
CA ALA A 170 -4.89 -8.33 1.18
C ALA A 170 -5.84 -9.43 1.62
N GLN A 171 -6.17 -9.49 2.91
CA GLN A 171 -7.14 -10.43 3.44
C GLN A 171 -8.50 -10.25 2.76
N ALA A 172 -9.00 -9.01 2.67
CA ALA A 172 -10.29 -8.71 2.04
C ALA A 172 -10.29 -9.14 0.57
N LEU A 173 -9.29 -8.74 -0.22
CA LEU A 173 -9.15 -9.14 -1.62
C LEU A 173 -9.08 -10.67 -1.78
N SER A 174 -8.37 -11.36 -0.89
CA SER A 174 -8.27 -12.82 -0.94
C SER A 174 -9.61 -13.51 -0.66
N LEU A 175 -10.46 -12.92 0.17
CA LEU A 175 -11.82 -13.43 0.42
C LEU A 175 -12.68 -13.26 -0.83
N PHE A 176 -12.66 -12.09 -1.48
CA PHE A 176 -13.35 -11.89 -2.76
C PHE A 176 -12.92 -12.90 -3.83
N CYS A 177 -11.61 -13.11 -3.98
CA CYS A 177 -11.07 -14.04 -4.98
C CYS A 177 -11.41 -15.52 -4.67
N LYS A 178 -11.62 -15.88 -3.40
CA LYS A 178 -12.04 -17.23 -3.00
C LYS A 178 -13.54 -17.45 -3.13
N TYR A 179 -14.31 -16.38 -3.06
CA TYR A 179 -15.77 -16.45 -3.02
C TYR A 179 -16.37 -16.69 -4.41
N SER A 180 -15.95 -15.94 -5.43
CA SER A 180 -16.43 -16.11 -6.80
C SER A 180 -15.42 -15.62 -7.83
N ASP A 181 -15.34 -16.31 -8.96
CA ASP A 181 -14.54 -15.91 -10.13
C ASP A 181 -15.04 -14.58 -10.73
N ASP A 182 -16.33 -14.24 -10.57
CA ASP A 182 -16.88 -12.95 -11.02
C ASP A 182 -16.14 -11.77 -10.37
N TYR A 183 -15.77 -11.90 -9.09
CA TYR A 183 -15.01 -10.87 -8.40
C TYR A 183 -13.55 -10.83 -8.84
N VAL A 184 -12.99 -11.96 -9.27
CA VAL A 184 -11.65 -12.01 -9.87
C VAL A 184 -11.66 -11.28 -11.21
N GLU A 185 -12.68 -11.49 -12.05
CA GLU A 185 -12.85 -10.77 -13.31
C GLU A 185 -13.06 -9.27 -13.10
N LEU A 186 -13.89 -8.88 -12.14
CA LEU A 186 -14.06 -7.48 -11.77
C LEU A 186 -12.74 -6.86 -11.30
N LEU A 187 -11.96 -7.57 -10.49
CA LEU A 187 -10.67 -7.11 -10.02
C LEU A 187 -9.66 -7.00 -11.17
N LEU A 188 -9.68 -7.92 -12.16
CA LEU A 188 -8.80 -7.86 -13.34
C LEU A 188 -9.01 -6.59 -14.18
N LYS A 189 -10.25 -6.08 -14.28
CA LYS A 189 -10.56 -4.84 -15.00
C LYS A 189 -9.79 -3.63 -14.45
N GLU A 190 -9.47 -3.65 -13.15
CA GLU A 190 -8.67 -2.60 -12.48
C GLU A 190 -7.15 -2.72 -12.70
N CYS A 191 -6.70 -3.71 -13.50
CA CYS A 191 -5.28 -3.96 -13.81
C CYS A 191 -4.36 -4.04 -12.56
N PRO A 192 -4.70 -4.83 -11.52
CA PRO A 192 -4.07 -4.76 -10.21
C PRO A 192 -2.66 -5.37 -10.16
N MET A 193 -2.29 -6.20 -11.15
CA MET A 193 -1.09 -7.05 -11.09
C MET A 193 0.20 -6.30 -10.78
N ALA A 194 0.42 -5.15 -11.42
CA ALA A 194 1.62 -4.34 -11.21
C ALA A 194 1.64 -3.66 -9.83
N LEU A 195 0.47 -3.23 -9.33
CA LEU A 195 0.34 -2.67 -7.98
C LEU A 195 0.64 -3.74 -6.95
N ILE A 196 0.02 -4.92 -7.07
CA ILE A 196 0.21 -6.04 -6.17
C ILE A 196 1.69 -6.44 -6.08
N ALA A 197 2.35 -6.63 -7.22
CA ALA A 197 3.77 -7.02 -7.23
C ALA A 197 4.66 -5.98 -6.54
N LYS A 198 4.41 -4.68 -6.78
CA LYS A 198 5.15 -3.60 -6.13
C LYS A 198 4.90 -3.56 -4.63
N THR A 199 3.66 -3.68 -4.19
CA THR A 199 3.32 -3.67 -2.76
C THR A 199 3.89 -4.90 -2.04
N MET A 200 3.86 -6.08 -2.67
CA MET A 200 4.53 -7.29 -2.16
C MET A 200 6.02 -7.09 -1.95
N ALA A 201 6.71 -6.41 -2.87
CA ALA A 201 8.14 -6.11 -2.72
C ALA A 201 8.44 -5.10 -1.59
N LEU A 202 7.48 -4.28 -1.18
CA LEU A 202 7.62 -3.34 -0.06
C LEU A 202 7.51 -4.02 1.31
N HIS A 203 6.80 -5.15 1.39
CA HIS A 203 6.52 -5.87 2.65
C HIS A 203 7.01 -7.32 2.65
N PRO A 204 8.30 -7.60 2.34
CA PRO A 204 8.79 -8.96 2.13
C PRO A 204 8.79 -9.83 3.40
N LYS A 205 8.69 -9.22 4.59
CA LYS A 205 8.70 -9.92 5.88
C LYS A 205 7.31 -10.10 6.49
N GLU A 206 6.27 -9.54 5.89
CA GLU A 206 4.90 -9.63 6.39
C GLU A 206 4.24 -10.91 5.89
N GLU A 207 4.43 -12.01 6.61
CA GLU A 207 4.02 -13.36 6.17
C GLU A 207 2.52 -13.44 5.82
N HIS A 208 1.65 -12.89 6.66
CA HIS A 208 0.20 -12.90 6.42
C HIS A 208 -0.18 -12.12 5.17
N PHE A 209 0.43 -10.95 4.95
CA PHE A 209 0.23 -10.17 3.75
C PHE A 209 0.69 -10.94 2.50
N GLN A 210 1.89 -11.53 2.53
CA GLN A 210 2.42 -12.32 1.42
C GLN A 210 1.52 -13.52 1.10
N LEU A 211 1.02 -14.22 2.13
CA LEU A 211 0.11 -15.35 1.98
C LEU A 211 -1.18 -14.92 1.28
N HIS A 212 -1.86 -13.88 1.76
CA HIS A 212 -3.09 -13.40 1.16
C HIS A 212 -2.89 -12.89 -0.27
N MET A 213 -1.82 -12.12 -0.52
CA MET A 213 -1.54 -11.61 -1.86
C MET A 213 -1.12 -12.69 -2.85
N SER A 214 -0.48 -13.77 -2.38
CA SER A 214 -0.17 -14.92 -3.26
C SER A 214 -1.43 -15.59 -3.79
N VAL A 215 -2.47 -15.71 -2.95
CA VAL A 215 -3.79 -16.22 -3.37
C VAL A 215 -4.39 -15.30 -4.43
N VAL A 216 -4.41 -13.99 -4.16
CA VAL A 216 -4.95 -13.00 -5.12
C VAL A 216 -4.19 -13.06 -6.45
N GLN A 217 -2.85 -13.09 -6.43
CA GLN A 217 -2.05 -13.21 -7.65
C GLN A 217 -2.32 -14.51 -8.41
N ALA A 218 -2.50 -15.63 -7.71
CA ALA A 218 -2.80 -16.92 -8.34
C ALA A 218 -4.17 -16.88 -9.04
N SER A 219 -5.22 -16.40 -8.36
CA SER A 219 -6.56 -16.24 -8.92
C SER A 219 -6.55 -15.35 -10.16
N LEU A 220 -5.91 -14.18 -10.07
CA LEU A 220 -5.81 -13.25 -11.19
C LEU A 220 -5.06 -13.84 -12.39
N LYS A 221 -3.95 -14.54 -12.16
CA LYS A 221 -3.19 -15.22 -13.23
C LYS A 221 -4.01 -16.34 -13.85
N TYR A 222 -4.72 -17.12 -13.06
CA TYR A 222 -5.58 -18.19 -13.57
C TYR A 222 -6.66 -17.64 -14.50
N ALA A 223 -7.40 -16.62 -14.04
CA ALA A 223 -8.44 -15.98 -14.84
C ALA A 223 -7.89 -15.34 -16.13
N LEU A 224 -6.72 -14.69 -16.06
CA LEU A 224 -6.08 -14.12 -17.25
C LEU A 224 -5.71 -15.18 -18.30
N HIS A 225 -5.15 -16.32 -17.89
CA HIS A 225 -4.82 -17.40 -18.82
C HIS A 225 -6.09 -18.05 -19.40
N SER A 226 -7.12 -18.22 -18.58
CA SER A 226 -8.41 -18.77 -19.02
C SER A 226 -9.04 -17.90 -20.11
N ALA A 227 -9.03 -16.57 -19.92
CA ALA A 227 -9.55 -15.61 -20.91
C ALA A 227 -8.76 -15.61 -22.22
N LEU A 228 -7.44 -15.82 -22.19
CA LEU A 228 -6.63 -15.92 -23.41
C LEU A 228 -6.85 -17.24 -24.15
N ALA A 229 -7.05 -18.34 -23.42
CA ALA A 229 -7.31 -19.65 -24.02
C ALA A 229 -8.66 -19.69 -24.75
N SER A 230 -9.71 -19.10 -24.16
CA SER A 230 -11.03 -19.02 -24.80
C SER A 230 -11.04 -18.17 -26.08
N HIS A 231 -10.18 -17.14 -26.15
CA HIS A 231 -10.07 -16.29 -27.34
C HIS A 231 -9.36 -16.97 -28.52
N ASN A 232 -8.48 -17.93 -28.26
CA ASN A 232 -7.79 -18.69 -29.32
C ASN A 232 -8.67 -19.76 -29.97
N VAL A 233 -9.65 -20.31 -29.24
CA VAL A 233 -10.57 -21.34 -29.76
C VAL A 233 -11.63 -20.77 -30.71
N MET A 234 -11.91 -19.46 -30.67
CA MET A 234 -12.89 -18.82 -31.56
C MET A 234 -12.29 -18.34 -32.90
N HIS A 235 -11.00 -18.52 -33.12
CA HIS A 235 -10.31 -18.14 -34.36
C HIS A 235 -9.77 -19.33 -35.17
N GLU A 236 -10.08 -20.57 -34.77
CA GLU A 236 -9.90 -21.79 -35.57
C GLU A 236 -11.23 -22.28 -36.16
#